data_AF-A0A7C3QG10-F1
#
_entry.id   AF-A0A7C3QG10-F1
#
_cell.length_a   1.000
_cell.length_b   1.000
_cell.length_c   1.000
_cell.angle_alpha   90.00
_cell.angle_beta   90.00
_cell.angle_gamma   90.00
#
_symmetry.space_group_name_H-M   'P 1'
#
loop_
_entity.id
_entity.type
_entity.pdbx_description
1 polymer ?
#
loop_
_entity_poly.entity_id
_entity_poly.type
_entity_poly.pdbx_seq_one_letter_code
_entity_poly.pdbx_strand_id
1 'polypeptide(L)'
;MSKRWFTLLFAMTIGLLLAGGLRQMLLTVWAWDEEDIEYYDPLDTTPIESRATVSPTVSSIHFDMVGALAIAAGFSVEDAAVIQAYSQATDSEELPAVNPVYTFDADPANYPAPPPIAAVSATPYCPSPGTTADFTTMGNYEAAKDQMQCPGCFTSRFGPYGVFFHFPHARSDELYATRDWALGRAPELTGAVIYAYSSTAQSFYQEAINIYESSDCFVSRTVKIDTGSIQPGSLEALGIYLHSLGDNQSHGDCIAAADSEGKLFAAHVTVGPMDPLASCSWVTSHAVEFGNPNAPDPETPDTLRTFNGILVVYDALIAYGAETGRNVYKPIPVDAEGNHIYDTVYAFVHDTGLAESADGPMNRRIMA
;
A
#
# COMPACT_ATOMS: atom_id res chain seq x y z
N MET A 1 -57.75 25.11 -7.86
CA MET A 1 -56.34 25.06 -8.31
C MET A 1 -55.48 24.00 -7.60
N SER A 2 -55.79 23.57 -6.38
CA SER A 2 -54.89 22.75 -5.53
C SER A 2 -54.28 21.48 -6.14
N LYS A 3 -55.08 20.55 -6.70
CA LYS A 3 -54.58 19.19 -7.04
C LYS A 3 -53.43 19.14 -8.04
N ARG A 4 -53.41 19.98 -9.09
CA ARG A 4 -52.36 19.93 -10.13
C ARG A 4 -50.97 20.38 -9.63
N TRP A 5 -50.93 21.33 -8.69
CA TRP A 5 -49.67 21.79 -8.09
C TRP A 5 -49.04 20.73 -7.19
N PHE A 6 -49.85 19.98 -6.44
CA PHE A 6 -49.35 18.85 -5.64
C PHE A 6 -48.70 17.75 -6.49
N THR A 7 -49.28 17.41 -7.64
CA THR A 7 -48.69 16.41 -8.56
C THR A 7 -47.35 16.89 -9.13
N LEU A 8 -47.24 18.17 -9.50
CA LEU A 8 -45.98 18.76 -9.98
C LEU A 8 -44.90 18.80 -8.89
N LEU A 9 -45.24 19.21 -7.66
CA LEU A 9 -44.29 19.20 -6.54
C LEU A 9 -43.80 17.79 -6.25
N PHE A 10 -44.72 16.82 -6.14
CA PHE A 10 -44.37 15.43 -5.81
C PHE A 10 -43.51 14.78 -6.89
N ALA A 11 -43.77 15.07 -8.17
CA ALA A 11 -42.94 14.64 -9.29
C ALA A 11 -41.55 15.30 -9.26
N MET A 12 -41.43 16.58 -8.89
CA MET A 12 -40.12 17.23 -8.68
C MET A 12 -39.37 16.66 -7.48
N THR A 13 -40.03 16.40 -6.34
CA THR A 13 -39.37 15.80 -5.17
C THR A 13 -38.88 14.38 -5.48
N ILE A 14 -39.67 13.56 -6.18
CA ILE A 14 -39.23 12.23 -6.63
C ILE A 14 -38.11 12.35 -7.66
N GLY A 15 -38.19 13.28 -8.61
CA GLY A 15 -37.12 13.53 -9.59
C GLY A 15 -35.79 13.94 -8.93
N LEU A 16 -35.85 14.79 -7.89
CA LEU A 16 -34.68 15.21 -7.11
C LEU A 16 -34.13 14.11 -6.21
N LEU A 17 -35.00 13.30 -5.58
CA LEU A 17 -34.58 12.15 -4.77
C LEU A 17 -33.98 11.03 -5.63
N LEU A 18 -34.54 10.78 -6.82
CA LEU A 18 -33.96 9.84 -7.78
C LEU A 18 -32.66 10.38 -8.39
N ALA A 19 -32.57 11.67 -8.73
CA ALA A 19 -31.32 12.25 -9.22
C ALA A 19 -30.22 12.24 -8.14
N GLY A 20 -30.55 12.59 -6.89
CA GLY A 20 -29.62 12.52 -5.77
C GLY A 20 -29.20 11.09 -5.43
N GLY A 21 -30.16 10.15 -5.37
CA GLY A 21 -29.89 8.74 -5.11
C GLY A 21 -29.10 8.08 -6.23
N LEU A 22 -29.38 8.38 -7.50
CA LEU A 22 -28.59 7.90 -8.63
C LEU A 22 -27.16 8.47 -8.60
N ARG A 23 -26.98 9.70 -8.10
CA ARG A 23 -25.65 10.31 -7.87
C ARG A 23 -24.92 9.79 -6.62
N GLN A 24 -25.56 8.94 -5.81
CA GLN A 24 -24.91 8.15 -4.75
C GLN A 24 -24.74 6.67 -5.13
N MET A 25 -25.55 6.16 -6.06
CA MET A 25 -25.42 4.80 -6.62
C MET A 25 -24.44 4.71 -7.79
N LEU A 26 -24.20 5.84 -8.49
CA LEU A 26 -22.96 6.04 -9.24
C LEU A 26 -21.85 6.30 -8.22
N LEU A 27 -21.38 5.20 -7.60
CA LEU A 27 -20.21 5.20 -6.73
C LEU A 27 -19.04 5.81 -7.50
N THR A 28 -18.41 6.82 -6.91
CA THR A 28 -17.19 7.38 -7.47
C THR A 28 -16.06 6.41 -7.17
N VAL A 29 -15.72 5.57 -8.14
CA VAL A 29 -14.47 4.78 -8.17
C VAL A 29 -13.32 5.78 -8.11
N TRP A 30 -12.50 5.71 -7.06
CA TRP A 30 -11.37 6.59 -6.80
C TRP A 30 -10.11 5.73 -6.91
N ALA A 31 -9.44 5.76 -8.07
CA ALA A 31 -8.19 5.02 -8.35
C ALA A 31 -6.96 5.56 -7.56
N TRP A 32 -7.20 5.98 -6.32
CA TRP A 32 -6.42 6.90 -5.49
C TRP A 32 -6.39 6.50 -4.01
N ASP A 33 -7.25 5.56 -3.61
CA ASP A 33 -7.52 5.14 -2.23
C ASP A 33 -7.44 3.60 -2.12
N GLU A 34 -7.47 3.05 -0.91
CA GLU A 34 -7.76 1.62 -0.76
C GLU A 34 -9.25 1.37 -0.99
N GLU A 35 -9.66 1.14 -2.24
CA GLU A 35 -11.07 1.05 -2.59
C GLU A 35 -11.75 -0.19 -1.98
N ASP A 36 -13.06 -0.09 -1.69
CA ASP A 36 -13.99 -1.21 -1.49
C ASP A 36 -14.23 -1.98 -2.82
N ILE A 37 -13.16 -2.30 -3.54
CA ILE A 37 -13.16 -3.18 -4.71
C ILE A 37 -13.13 -4.63 -4.22
N GLU A 38 -14.05 -5.44 -4.72
CA GLU A 38 -14.04 -6.88 -4.44
C GLU A 38 -12.72 -7.52 -4.88
N TYR A 39 -12.02 -8.18 -3.95
CA TYR A 39 -10.79 -8.89 -4.29
C TYR A 39 -11.09 -10.14 -5.13
N TYR A 40 -10.44 -10.24 -6.28
CA TYR A 40 -10.53 -11.37 -7.21
C TYR A 40 -9.16 -12.04 -7.36
N ASP A 41 -8.93 -13.16 -6.68
CA ASP A 41 -7.67 -13.93 -6.76
C ASP A 41 -7.32 -14.26 -8.23
N PRO A 42 -6.21 -13.74 -8.79
CA PRO A 42 -5.86 -13.95 -10.19
C PRO A 42 -5.36 -15.37 -10.48
N LEU A 43 -5.09 -16.18 -9.45
CA LEU A 43 -4.71 -17.59 -9.54
C LEU A 43 -5.91 -18.54 -9.32
N ASP A 44 -7.05 -18.05 -8.85
CA ASP A 44 -8.28 -18.84 -8.86
C ASP A 44 -8.71 -19.13 -10.31
N THR A 45 -9.17 -20.35 -10.54
CA THR A 45 -9.64 -20.86 -11.84
C THR A 45 -11.16 -21.01 -11.90
N THR A 46 -11.90 -20.70 -10.83
CA THR A 46 -13.36 -20.65 -10.90
C THR A 46 -13.85 -19.47 -11.77
N PRO A 47 -15.00 -19.60 -12.47
CA PRO A 47 -15.60 -18.49 -13.20
C PRO A 47 -15.89 -17.29 -12.29
N ILE A 48 -15.65 -16.07 -12.78
CA ILE A 48 -15.76 -14.84 -11.96
C ILE A 48 -17.16 -14.66 -11.33
N GLU A 49 -18.23 -14.99 -12.07
CA GLU A 49 -19.63 -15.05 -11.60
C GLU A 49 -19.89 -15.97 -10.40
N SER A 50 -18.93 -16.84 -10.06
CA SER A 50 -19.04 -17.87 -9.02
C SER A 50 -17.95 -17.79 -7.94
N ARG A 51 -17.07 -16.79 -8.01
CA ARG A 51 -16.05 -16.54 -6.99
C ARG A 51 -16.73 -16.09 -5.71
N ALA A 52 -16.20 -16.53 -4.56
CA ALA A 52 -16.57 -15.95 -3.29
C ALA A 52 -15.80 -14.63 -3.15
N THR A 53 -16.44 -13.52 -3.51
CA THR A 53 -15.87 -12.21 -3.23
C THR A 53 -15.83 -11.98 -1.73
N VAL A 54 -14.70 -11.46 -1.28
CA VAL A 54 -14.50 -10.95 0.08
C VAL A 54 -14.00 -9.52 -0.08
N SER A 55 -14.30 -8.67 0.90
CA SER A 55 -13.99 -7.24 0.87
C SER A 55 -12.87 -6.93 1.88
N PRO A 56 -11.60 -7.24 1.57
CA PRO A 56 -10.52 -6.38 2.01
C PRO A 56 -10.59 -5.08 1.20
N THR A 57 -10.13 -3.97 1.76
CA THR A 57 -9.79 -2.80 0.95
C THR A 57 -8.51 -3.12 0.17
N VAL A 58 -8.42 -2.70 -1.09
CA VAL A 58 -7.26 -3.01 -1.96
C VAL A 58 -6.79 -1.79 -2.75
N SER A 59 -5.47 -1.56 -2.77
CA SER A 59 -4.88 -0.53 -3.63
C SER A 59 -4.92 -1.01 -5.08
N SER A 60 -5.76 -0.37 -5.90
CA SER A 60 -5.88 -0.69 -7.33
C SER A 60 -4.58 -0.44 -8.12
N ILE A 61 -3.63 0.32 -7.54
CA ILE A 61 -2.28 0.52 -8.08
C ILE A 61 -1.31 -0.59 -7.63
N HIS A 62 -1.34 -1.05 -6.37
CA HIS A 62 -0.49 -2.17 -5.93
C HIS A 62 -0.96 -3.53 -6.48
N PHE A 63 -2.26 -3.71 -6.74
CA PHE A 63 -2.81 -4.94 -7.27
C PHE A 63 -2.97 -4.91 -8.80
N ASP A 64 -3.97 -4.17 -9.29
CA ASP A 64 -4.43 -4.27 -10.67
C ASP A 64 -3.43 -3.72 -11.70
N MET A 65 -2.78 -2.60 -11.37
CA MET A 65 -1.77 -2.01 -12.25
C MET A 65 -0.54 -2.91 -12.37
N VAL A 66 -0.04 -3.50 -11.27
CA VAL A 66 1.15 -4.37 -11.27
C VAL A 66 0.97 -5.57 -12.20
N GLY A 67 -0.19 -6.23 -12.19
CA GLY A 67 -0.51 -7.32 -13.11
C GLY A 67 -0.51 -6.88 -14.59
N ALA A 68 -1.13 -5.74 -14.90
CA ALA A 68 -1.17 -5.19 -16.25
C ALA A 68 0.24 -4.78 -16.76
N LEU A 69 1.06 -4.17 -15.89
CA LEU A 69 2.45 -3.82 -16.18
C LEU A 69 3.30 -5.06 -16.44
N ALA A 70 3.11 -6.15 -15.69
CA ALA A 70 3.85 -7.39 -15.93
C ALA A 70 3.54 -8.00 -17.31
N ILE A 71 2.27 -7.98 -17.74
CA ILE A 71 1.89 -8.41 -19.10
C ILE A 71 2.56 -7.50 -20.16
N ALA A 72 2.54 -6.17 -19.99
CA ALA A 72 3.18 -5.22 -20.90
C ALA A 72 4.72 -5.39 -20.96
N ALA A 73 5.35 -5.74 -19.83
CA ALA A 73 6.77 -6.07 -19.73
C ALA A 73 7.11 -7.44 -20.37
N GLY A 74 6.11 -8.18 -20.82
CA GLY A 74 6.27 -9.39 -21.62
C GLY A 74 6.34 -10.70 -20.82
N PHE A 75 5.85 -10.71 -19.58
CA PHE A 75 5.63 -11.95 -18.82
C PHE A 75 4.43 -12.72 -19.40
N SER A 76 4.25 -13.98 -18.98
CA SER A 76 3.01 -14.73 -19.25
C SER A 76 1.86 -14.19 -18.39
N VAL A 77 0.61 -14.57 -18.68
CA VAL A 77 -0.55 -14.21 -17.83
C VAL A 77 -0.42 -14.89 -16.46
N GLU A 78 0.10 -16.11 -16.44
CA GLU A 78 0.36 -16.90 -15.25
C GLU A 78 1.46 -16.28 -14.37
N ASP A 79 2.59 -15.86 -14.96
CA ASP A 79 3.67 -15.20 -14.23
C ASP A 79 3.20 -13.83 -13.71
N ALA A 80 2.44 -13.07 -14.50
CA ALA A 80 1.86 -11.79 -14.11
C ALA A 80 0.87 -11.93 -12.94
N ALA A 81 0.03 -12.98 -12.93
CA ALA A 81 -0.89 -13.29 -11.85
C ALA A 81 -0.16 -13.59 -10.52
N VAL A 82 0.97 -14.31 -10.58
CA VAL A 82 1.81 -14.56 -9.39
C VAL A 82 2.43 -13.26 -8.86
N ILE A 83 2.97 -12.40 -9.74
CA ILE A 83 3.54 -11.10 -9.36
C ILE A 83 2.45 -10.21 -8.71
N GLN A 84 1.28 -10.11 -9.34
CA GLN A 84 0.13 -9.34 -8.85
C GLN A 84 -0.35 -9.83 -7.47
N ALA A 85 -0.49 -11.14 -7.28
CA ALA A 85 -0.94 -11.72 -6.02
C ALA A 85 0.04 -11.41 -4.88
N TYR A 86 1.34 -11.66 -5.07
CA TYR A 86 2.35 -11.40 -4.03
C TYR A 86 2.66 -9.91 -3.83
N SER A 87 2.31 -9.04 -4.78
CA SER A 87 2.33 -7.59 -4.58
C SER A 87 1.28 -7.18 -3.54
N GLN A 88 -0.01 -7.49 -3.76
CA GLN A 88 -1.07 -7.19 -2.79
C GLN A 88 -0.91 -7.95 -1.46
N ALA A 89 -0.34 -9.16 -1.48
CA ALA A 89 -0.06 -9.93 -0.25
C ALA A 89 1.04 -9.30 0.63
N THR A 90 1.66 -8.20 0.21
CA THR A 90 2.59 -7.42 1.04
C THR A 90 1.87 -6.37 1.89
N ASP A 91 0.73 -5.84 1.42
CA ASP A 91 -0.20 -4.99 2.19
C ASP A 91 -1.06 -5.84 3.16
N SER A 92 -1.66 -6.92 2.66
CA SER A 92 -2.72 -7.64 3.36
C SER A 92 -2.20 -8.88 4.12
N GLU A 93 -2.17 -8.83 5.47
CA GLU A 93 -1.86 -10.00 6.32
C GLU A 93 -2.78 -11.21 6.03
N GLU A 94 -4.06 -10.96 5.71
CA GLU A 94 -5.02 -11.96 5.25
C GLU A 94 -5.56 -11.59 3.85
N LEU A 95 -4.88 -12.01 2.78
CA LEU A 95 -5.50 -12.01 1.45
C LEU A 95 -6.63 -13.08 1.41
N PRO A 96 -7.91 -12.69 1.26
CA PRO A 96 -9.02 -13.53 1.68
C PRO A 96 -9.53 -14.48 0.59
N ALA A 97 -8.80 -15.58 0.39
CA ALA A 97 -9.24 -16.72 -0.39
C ALA A 97 -9.49 -17.96 0.50
N VAL A 98 -10.48 -18.78 0.13
CA VAL A 98 -10.81 -20.00 0.89
C VAL A 98 -9.76 -21.09 0.57
N ASN A 99 -8.72 -21.13 1.40
CA ASN A 99 -7.39 -21.70 1.12
C ASN A 99 -6.64 -20.84 0.08
N PRO A 100 -5.88 -19.80 0.50
CA PRO A 100 -5.15 -18.95 -0.44
C PRO A 100 -4.06 -19.74 -1.18
N VAL A 101 -3.87 -19.40 -2.47
CA VAL A 101 -2.87 -20.04 -3.35
C VAL A 101 -1.45 -19.59 -3.00
N TYR A 102 -1.34 -18.38 -2.46
CA TYR A 102 -0.15 -17.74 -1.91
C TYR A 102 -0.12 -17.95 -0.40
N THR A 103 1.03 -18.33 0.16
CA THR A 103 1.19 -18.54 1.61
C THR A 103 2.54 -18.03 2.09
N PHE A 104 2.53 -17.01 2.96
CA PHE A 104 3.66 -16.69 3.82
C PHE A 104 3.70 -17.71 4.97
N ASP A 105 4.26 -18.88 4.71
CA ASP A 105 4.41 -19.99 5.67
C ASP A 105 5.65 -19.85 6.59
N ALA A 106 6.10 -18.62 6.82
CA ALA A 106 7.09 -18.32 7.85
C ALA A 106 6.53 -18.67 9.24
N ASP A 107 7.40 -19.15 10.13
CA ASP A 107 6.98 -19.51 11.49
C ASP A 107 6.92 -18.26 12.36
N PRO A 108 5.78 -17.94 13.02
CA PRO A 108 5.73 -16.87 14.01
C PRO A 108 6.73 -17.04 15.16
N ALA A 109 7.25 -18.24 15.41
CA ALA A 109 8.36 -18.50 16.34
C ALA A 109 9.74 -18.09 15.80
N ASN A 110 9.89 -17.89 14.49
CA ASN A 110 11.09 -17.34 13.84
C ASN A 110 11.06 -15.81 13.71
N TYR A 111 9.92 -15.16 14.00
CA TYR A 111 9.78 -13.71 13.86
C TYR A 111 10.88 -12.98 14.68
N PRO A 112 11.45 -11.88 14.16
CA PRO A 112 12.51 -11.14 14.82
C PRO A 112 12.12 -10.72 16.25
N ALA A 113 12.70 -11.37 17.26
CA ALA A 113 12.30 -11.15 18.64
C ALA A 113 12.83 -9.81 19.18
N PRO A 114 11.97 -8.98 19.82
CA PRO A 114 12.41 -7.71 20.40
C PRO A 114 13.49 -7.92 21.46
N PRO A 115 14.55 -7.10 21.49
CA PRO A 115 15.47 -7.11 22.62
C PRO A 115 14.74 -6.81 23.94
N PRO A 116 15.12 -7.45 25.05
CA PRO A 116 14.72 -6.98 26.38
C PRO A 116 15.21 -5.53 26.55
N ILE A 117 14.29 -4.60 26.80
CA ILE A 117 14.59 -3.16 26.83
C ILE A 117 15.68 -2.80 27.87
N ALA A 118 15.70 -3.51 29.00
CA ALA A 118 16.73 -3.39 30.04
C ALA A 118 18.15 -3.85 29.62
N ALA A 119 18.30 -4.49 28.45
CA ALA A 119 19.59 -4.88 27.86
C ALA A 119 20.01 -3.97 26.67
N VAL A 120 19.22 -2.95 26.36
CA VAL A 120 19.50 -1.96 25.31
C VAL A 120 20.40 -0.85 25.89
N SER A 121 21.43 -0.46 25.14
CA SER A 121 22.25 0.72 25.47
C SER A 121 21.51 2.00 25.08
N ALA A 122 21.62 3.05 25.89
CA ALA A 122 20.98 4.33 25.59
C ALA A 122 21.47 4.94 24.26
N THR A 123 20.53 5.43 23.45
CA THR A 123 20.77 6.10 22.15
C THR A 123 19.94 7.39 22.06
N PRO A 124 20.14 8.27 21.06
CA PRO A 124 19.26 9.43 20.84
C PRO A 124 17.78 9.05 20.67
N TYR A 125 17.52 7.87 20.10
CA TYR A 125 16.18 7.33 19.86
C TYR A 125 15.68 6.41 20.98
N CYS A 126 16.48 6.19 22.02
CA CYS A 126 16.14 5.35 23.17
C CYS A 126 16.93 5.86 24.40
N PRO A 127 16.62 7.05 24.93
CA PRO A 127 17.49 7.76 25.87
C PRO A 127 17.54 7.16 27.28
N SER A 128 16.48 6.46 27.70
CA SER A 128 16.34 5.93 29.07
C SER A 128 15.84 4.48 29.14
N PRO A 129 16.53 3.48 28.52
CA PRO A 129 16.01 2.11 28.39
C PRO A 129 15.68 1.43 29.74
N GLY A 130 16.40 1.77 30.81
CA GLY A 130 16.16 1.25 32.16
C GLY A 130 14.88 1.77 32.85
N THR A 131 14.14 2.68 32.22
CA THR A 131 12.84 3.19 32.70
C THR A 131 11.73 3.13 31.63
N THR A 132 12.06 2.71 30.40
CA THR A 132 11.08 2.43 29.35
C THR A 132 10.40 1.08 29.62
N ALA A 133 9.11 0.96 29.31
CA ALA A 133 8.39 -0.31 29.40
C ALA A 133 8.71 -1.24 28.21
N ASP A 134 8.33 -2.51 28.31
CA ASP A 134 8.64 -3.56 27.34
C ASP A 134 7.56 -3.76 26.25
N PHE A 135 6.60 -2.85 26.15
CA PHE A 135 5.53 -2.80 25.14
C PHE A 135 5.41 -1.39 24.54
N THR A 136 4.66 -1.25 23.44
CA THR A 136 4.07 0.03 23.04
C THR A 136 2.57 -0.12 22.72
N THR A 137 1.88 1.00 22.52
CA THR A 137 0.43 1.06 22.21
C THR A 137 0.22 1.93 20.96
N MET A 138 -0.70 1.52 20.09
CA MET A 138 -1.14 2.24 18.90
C MET A 138 -2.65 2.06 18.67
N GLY A 139 -3.20 2.84 17.74
CA GLY A 139 -4.53 2.70 17.17
C GLY A 139 -4.76 3.81 16.14
N ASN A 140 -5.53 3.54 15.08
CA ASN A 140 -5.91 4.58 14.13
C ASN A 140 -7.06 5.46 14.68
N TYR A 141 -7.42 6.53 13.96
CA TYR A 141 -8.41 7.52 14.39
C TYR A 141 -9.80 6.93 14.71
N GLU A 142 -10.30 6.03 13.87
CA GLU A 142 -11.60 5.33 14.06
C GLU A 142 -11.45 4.17 15.07
N ALA A 143 -10.31 3.48 15.02
CA ALA A 143 -9.92 2.31 15.81
C ALA A 143 -9.35 2.66 17.19
N ALA A 144 -9.67 3.84 17.75
CA ALA A 144 -9.31 4.21 19.13
C ALA A 144 -9.92 3.29 20.22
N LYS A 145 -10.77 2.32 19.83
CA LYS A 145 -11.32 1.25 20.66
C LYS A 145 -10.46 -0.02 20.64
N ASP A 146 -9.71 -0.22 19.56
CA ASP A 146 -8.97 -1.43 19.24
C ASP A 146 -7.46 -1.17 19.43
N GLN A 147 -7.13 -0.54 20.57
CA GLN A 147 -5.76 -0.18 20.93
C GLN A 147 -4.90 -1.43 21.10
N MET A 148 -4.05 -1.73 20.12
CA MET A 148 -3.17 -2.89 20.19
C MET A 148 -1.97 -2.61 21.09
N GLN A 149 -1.79 -3.47 22.09
CA GLN A 149 -0.58 -3.54 22.91
C GLN A 149 0.23 -4.78 22.52
N CYS A 150 1.39 -4.59 21.89
CA CYS A 150 2.35 -5.65 21.65
C CYS A 150 3.63 -5.45 22.49
N PRO A 151 4.08 -6.47 23.24
CA PRO A 151 5.41 -6.47 23.85
C PRO A 151 6.48 -6.37 22.75
N GLY A 152 7.24 -5.27 22.75
CA GLY A 152 8.23 -4.94 21.72
C GLY A 152 7.69 -5.04 20.28
N CYS A 153 6.56 -4.38 20.00
CA CYS A 153 6.03 -4.22 18.64
C CYS A 153 7.14 -3.89 17.64
N PHE A 154 7.12 -4.51 16.46
CA PHE A 154 8.12 -4.26 15.42
C PHE A 154 7.50 -3.98 14.06
N THR A 155 8.31 -3.41 13.17
CA THR A 155 7.95 -3.24 11.76
C THR A 155 9.07 -3.67 10.82
N SER A 156 8.68 -4.29 9.70
CA SER A 156 9.52 -4.89 8.67
C SER A 156 8.81 -4.69 7.32
N ARG A 157 9.45 -4.04 6.33
CA ARG A 157 8.83 -3.76 5.02
C ARG A 157 8.80 -4.93 4.05
N PHE A 158 9.31 -6.07 4.51
CA PHE A 158 9.65 -7.21 3.69
C PHE A 158 8.49 -8.20 3.47
N GLY A 159 7.26 -7.76 3.79
CA GLY A 159 6.01 -8.54 3.74
C GLY A 159 5.92 -9.66 4.78
N PRO A 160 4.72 -10.00 5.27
CA PRO A 160 3.75 -9.12 5.89
C PRO A 160 4.15 -8.72 7.34
N TYR A 161 5.41 -8.91 7.77
CA TYR A 161 5.81 -8.80 9.19
C TYR A 161 5.93 -7.37 9.75
N GLY A 162 4.85 -6.59 9.67
CA GLY A 162 4.86 -5.20 10.12
C GLY A 162 3.50 -4.75 10.64
N VAL A 163 3.24 -5.00 11.92
CA VAL A 163 2.00 -4.57 12.58
C VAL A 163 1.77 -3.04 12.56
N PHE A 164 2.78 -2.24 12.20
CA PHE A 164 2.65 -0.83 11.77
C PHE A 164 3.38 -0.64 10.43
N PHE A 165 2.78 0.06 9.46
CA PHE A 165 3.29 0.30 8.10
C PHE A 165 4.49 1.29 8.08
N HIS A 166 5.61 1.00 7.39
CA HIS A 166 6.80 1.90 7.37
C HIS A 166 7.40 2.16 5.98
N PHE A 167 7.63 3.41 5.58
CA PHE A 167 8.22 3.80 4.28
C PHE A 167 9.55 3.08 3.98
N PRO A 168 9.74 2.21 2.95
CA PRO A 168 11.06 1.64 2.69
C PRO A 168 11.90 2.72 2.01
N HIS A 169 13.01 3.09 2.62
CA HIS A 169 13.94 4.07 2.05
C HIS A 169 14.79 3.38 0.99
N ALA A 170 15.31 4.16 0.05
CA ALA A 170 16.18 3.69 -1.03
C ALA A 170 17.61 3.37 -0.51
N ARG A 171 17.70 2.41 0.43
CA ARG A 171 18.93 2.03 1.18
C ARG A 171 19.19 0.53 1.18
N SER A 172 20.44 0.17 1.47
CA SER A 172 20.99 -1.20 1.44
C SER A 172 20.37 -2.17 2.44
N ASP A 173 19.70 -1.66 3.46
CA ASP A 173 19.08 -2.35 4.58
C ASP A 173 17.53 -2.35 4.50
N GLU A 174 16.95 -1.72 3.49
CA GLU A 174 15.50 -1.74 3.19
C GLU A 174 15.27 -2.08 1.71
N LEU A 175 14.80 -1.14 0.88
CA LEU A 175 14.35 -1.41 -0.49
C LEU A 175 15.38 -2.17 -1.36
N TYR A 176 16.67 -1.86 -1.22
CA TYR A 176 17.71 -2.53 -2.00
C TYR A 176 18.01 -3.95 -1.52
N ALA A 177 17.74 -4.28 -0.25
CA ALA A 177 17.79 -5.66 0.23
C ALA A 177 16.64 -6.47 -0.37
N THR A 178 15.41 -5.93 -0.40
CA THR A 178 14.27 -6.55 -1.08
C THR A 178 14.58 -6.78 -2.55
N ARG A 179 15.11 -5.75 -3.24
CA ARG A 179 15.52 -5.82 -4.65
C ARG A 179 16.51 -6.95 -4.92
N ASP A 180 17.62 -6.99 -4.18
CA ASP A 180 18.71 -7.91 -4.50
C ASP A 180 18.40 -9.36 -4.07
N TRP A 181 17.51 -9.57 -3.10
CA TRP A 181 16.88 -10.88 -2.84
C TRP A 181 15.87 -11.27 -3.93
N ALA A 182 15.00 -10.36 -4.35
CA ALA A 182 14.01 -10.58 -5.41
C ALA A 182 14.66 -10.91 -6.76
N LEU A 183 15.82 -10.33 -7.07
CA LEU A 183 16.64 -10.65 -8.25
C LEU A 183 17.55 -11.87 -8.05
N GLY A 184 17.46 -12.58 -6.92
CA GLY A 184 18.25 -13.79 -6.63
C GLY A 184 19.75 -13.56 -6.42
N ARG A 185 20.16 -12.29 -6.25
CA ARG A 185 21.55 -11.87 -6.02
C ARG A 185 21.97 -12.06 -4.56
N ALA A 186 21.02 -11.92 -3.63
CA ALA A 186 21.15 -12.30 -2.23
C ALA A 186 20.42 -13.63 -1.98
N PRO A 187 21.05 -14.66 -1.37
CA PRO A 187 20.44 -15.97 -1.14
C PRO A 187 19.49 -16.01 0.06
N GLU A 188 19.43 -14.94 0.85
CA GLU A 188 18.56 -14.79 2.02
C GLU A 188 18.16 -13.31 2.13
N LEU A 189 16.95 -13.03 2.59
CA LEU A 189 16.51 -11.66 2.84
C LEU A 189 17.03 -11.19 4.20
N THR A 190 17.76 -10.08 4.21
CA THR A 190 18.36 -9.50 5.43
C THR A 190 18.20 -8.00 5.40
N GLY A 191 17.59 -7.42 6.43
CA GLY A 191 17.18 -6.03 6.42
C GLY A 191 16.96 -5.45 7.81
N ALA A 192 16.65 -4.16 7.87
CA ALA A 192 16.34 -3.44 9.10
C ALA A 192 14.94 -3.82 9.62
N VAL A 193 14.88 -4.13 10.91
CA VAL A 193 13.64 -4.22 11.68
C VAL A 193 13.73 -3.25 12.85
N ILE A 194 12.66 -2.51 13.09
CA ILE A 194 12.60 -1.47 14.11
C ILE A 194 11.56 -1.84 15.16
N TYR A 195 12.00 -1.91 16.41
CA TYR A 195 11.19 -2.20 17.58
C TYR A 195 10.82 -0.90 18.30
N ALA A 196 9.58 -0.78 18.76
CA ALA A 196 9.05 0.39 19.44
C ALA A 196 8.59 0.07 20.88
N TYR A 197 8.89 0.99 21.81
CA TYR A 197 8.67 0.83 23.25
C TYR A 197 8.23 2.15 23.88
N SER A 198 7.23 2.10 24.77
CA SER A 198 6.64 3.27 25.44
C SER A 198 7.18 3.48 26.87
N SER A 199 7.19 4.72 27.37
CA SER A 199 7.49 4.98 28.79
C SER A 199 6.34 4.64 29.75
N THR A 200 5.08 4.60 29.29
CA THR A 200 3.94 4.39 30.20
C THR A 200 2.80 3.55 29.63
N ALA A 201 2.28 2.64 30.47
CA ALA A 201 0.95 2.05 30.27
C ALA A 201 -0.14 3.06 30.65
N GLN A 202 -0.26 4.16 29.91
CA GLN A 202 -1.37 5.10 30.05
C GLN A 202 -2.29 4.99 28.83
N SER A 203 -3.42 4.31 29.06
CA SER A 203 -4.54 4.22 28.13
C SER A 203 -5.17 5.60 27.94
N PHE A 204 -4.62 6.37 27.01
CA PHE A 204 -5.19 7.64 26.61
C PHE A 204 -6.32 7.40 25.61
N TYR A 205 -7.53 7.82 25.98
CA TYR A 205 -8.54 8.25 25.02
C TYR A 205 -8.09 9.60 24.46
N GLN A 206 -7.08 9.57 23.58
CA GLN A 206 -6.70 10.68 22.73
C GLN A 206 -6.97 10.27 21.28
N GLU A 207 -7.50 11.19 20.50
CA GLU A 207 -8.08 10.94 19.17
C GLU A 207 -7.00 10.81 18.07
N ALA A 208 -5.75 10.54 18.47
CA ALA A 208 -4.58 10.37 17.62
C ALA A 208 -3.49 9.64 18.42
N ILE A 209 -2.98 8.49 17.93
CA ILE A 209 -1.80 7.84 18.50
C ILE A 209 -0.71 7.78 17.43
N ASN A 210 0.08 8.85 17.35
CA ASN A 210 1.30 8.90 16.54
C ASN A 210 2.37 7.98 17.14
N ILE A 211 2.92 7.05 16.36
CA ILE A 211 3.96 6.11 16.81
C ILE A 211 5.21 6.82 17.39
N TYR A 212 5.59 7.97 16.82
CA TYR A 212 6.72 8.77 17.31
C TYR A 212 6.45 9.50 18.63
N GLU A 213 5.18 9.56 19.07
CA GLU A 213 4.76 10.20 20.33
C GLU A 213 4.36 9.16 21.39
N SER A 214 3.86 7.99 20.98
CA SER A 214 3.52 6.89 21.90
C SER A 214 4.74 6.10 22.38
N SER A 215 5.87 6.21 21.68
CA SER A 215 7.08 5.41 21.92
C SER A 215 8.31 6.26 22.24
N ASP A 216 8.70 6.27 23.51
CA ASP A 216 9.91 6.94 24.02
C ASP A 216 11.23 6.21 23.67
N CYS A 217 11.15 5.01 23.08
CA CYS A 217 12.32 4.28 22.60
C CYS A 217 12.04 3.52 21.31
N PHE A 218 12.94 3.68 20.35
CA PHE A 218 13.08 2.88 19.15
C PHE A 218 14.43 2.17 19.12
N VAL A 219 14.43 0.91 18.69
CA VAL A 219 15.63 0.10 18.52
C VAL A 219 15.63 -0.48 17.12
N SER A 220 16.60 -0.11 16.28
CA SER A 220 16.80 -0.74 14.97
C SER A 220 17.79 -1.91 15.09
N ARG A 221 17.53 -2.99 14.34
CA ARG A 221 18.44 -4.13 14.17
C ARG A 221 18.39 -4.64 12.73
N THR A 222 19.54 -4.91 12.13
CA THR A 222 19.60 -5.76 10.94
C THR A 222 19.39 -7.20 11.35
N VAL A 223 18.45 -7.90 10.71
CA VAL A 223 18.10 -9.30 10.97
C VAL A 223 17.90 -10.05 9.65
N LYS A 224 18.06 -11.38 9.68
CA LYS A 224 17.50 -12.24 8.63
C LYS A 224 15.98 -12.24 8.80
N ILE A 225 15.25 -12.00 7.71
CA ILE A 225 13.79 -12.15 7.66
C ILE A 225 13.45 -13.61 7.29
N ASP A 226 12.44 -14.19 7.95
CA ASP A 226 11.90 -15.49 7.55
C ASP A 226 10.94 -15.28 6.37
N THR A 227 11.35 -15.68 5.16
CA THR A 227 10.52 -15.58 3.95
C THR A 227 9.69 -16.85 3.71
N GLY A 228 9.64 -17.78 4.69
CA GLY A 228 8.95 -19.05 4.57
C GLY A 228 9.50 -19.87 3.39
N SER A 229 8.59 -20.38 2.58
CA SER A 229 8.87 -21.10 1.34
C SER A 229 9.29 -20.21 0.16
N ILE A 230 9.15 -18.88 0.24
CA ILE A 230 9.46 -17.96 -0.87
C ILE A 230 10.96 -17.97 -1.16
N GLN A 231 11.32 -18.25 -2.41
CA GLN A 231 12.70 -18.41 -2.85
C GLN A 231 13.29 -17.08 -3.37
N PRO A 232 14.57 -16.78 -3.11
CA PRO A 232 15.26 -15.67 -3.79
C PRO A 232 15.23 -15.86 -5.31
N GLY A 233 15.02 -14.79 -6.07
CA GLY A 233 14.94 -14.87 -7.53
C GLY A 233 13.61 -15.40 -8.09
N SER A 234 12.58 -15.54 -7.26
CA SER A 234 11.25 -16.01 -7.67
C SER A 234 10.31 -14.86 -8.10
N LEU A 235 9.11 -15.17 -8.58
CA LEU A 235 8.12 -14.17 -9.00
C LEU A 235 7.35 -13.59 -7.80
N GLU A 236 7.17 -14.43 -6.80
CA GLU A 236 6.64 -14.14 -5.47
C GLU A 236 7.55 -13.10 -4.79
N ALA A 237 8.87 -13.34 -4.79
CA ALA A 237 9.87 -12.39 -4.30
C ALA A 237 9.90 -11.08 -5.11
N LEU A 238 9.66 -11.14 -6.43
CA LEU A 238 9.51 -9.97 -7.28
C LEU A 238 8.26 -9.14 -6.92
N GLY A 239 7.10 -9.78 -6.70
CA GLY A 239 5.87 -9.09 -6.30
C GLY A 239 6.06 -8.24 -5.03
N ILE A 240 6.69 -8.82 -4.02
CA ILE A 240 7.03 -8.14 -2.75
C ILE A 240 7.96 -6.94 -2.99
N TYR A 241 8.98 -7.10 -3.85
CA TYR A 241 9.86 -5.98 -4.20
C TYR A 241 9.15 -4.87 -4.99
N LEU A 242 8.29 -5.21 -5.95
CA LEU A 242 7.55 -4.22 -6.74
C LEU A 242 6.54 -3.45 -5.88
N HIS A 243 5.92 -4.11 -4.90
CA HIS A 243 5.13 -3.43 -3.87
C HIS A 243 5.98 -2.45 -3.05
N SER A 244 7.10 -2.91 -2.45
CA SER A 244 8.03 -2.03 -1.71
C SER A 244 8.57 -0.88 -2.56
N LEU A 245 8.68 -1.07 -3.88
CA LEU A 245 9.09 -0.04 -4.83
C LEU A 245 7.96 0.97 -5.09
N GLY A 246 6.70 0.51 -5.13
CA GLY A 246 5.50 1.35 -5.12
C GLY A 246 5.48 2.26 -3.90
N ASP A 247 5.53 1.68 -2.69
CA ASP A 247 5.61 2.40 -1.40
C ASP A 247 6.65 3.52 -1.42
N ASN A 248 7.87 3.20 -1.84
CA ASN A 248 9.00 4.12 -1.84
C ASN A 248 8.75 5.35 -2.73
N GLN A 249 7.97 5.17 -3.80
CA GLN A 249 7.61 6.23 -4.72
C GLN A 249 6.36 6.98 -4.23
N SER A 250 5.25 6.31 -3.92
CA SER A 250 4.00 6.98 -3.45
C SER A 250 4.24 7.80 -2.18
N HIS A 251 5.09 7.31 -1.26
CA HIS A 251 5.36 7.96 0.02
C HIS A 251 6.64 8.81 0.07
N GLY A 252 7.23 9.18 -1.07
CA GLY A 252 8.47 9.97 -1.12
C GLY A 252 8.45 11.25 -0.26
N ASP A 253 7.32 11.97 -0.22
CA ASP A 253 7.13 13.19 0.57
C ASP A 253 6.99 12.92 2.08
N CYS A 254 6.48 11.74 2.47
CA CYS A 254 6.48 11.31 3.88
C CYS A 254 7.88 10.85 4.31
N ILE A 255 8.58 10.11 3.46
CA ILE A 255 9.98 9.72 3.66
C ILE A 255 10.85 10.98 3.89
N ALA A 256 10.75 11.96 3.00
CA ALA A 256 11.50 13.22 3.13
C ALA A 256 11.13 14.03 4.39
N ALA A 257 9.85 14.05 4.79
CA ALA A 257 9.41 14.68 6.03
C ALA A 257 10.00 13.99 7.26
N ALA A 258 9.89 12.66 7.34
CA ALA A 258 10.42 11.86 8.44
C ALA A 258 11.95 11.96 8.57
N ASP A 259 12.68 11.94 7.45
CA ASP A 259 14.13 12.20 7.40
C ASP A 259 14.46 13.62 7.92
N SER A 260 13.70 14.65 7.52
CA SER A 260 13.92 16.04 7.95
C SER A 260 13.69 16.22 9.47
N GLU A 261 12.74 15.47 10.01
CA GLU A 261 12.36 15.40 11.41
C GLU A 261 13.21 14.40 12.23
N GLY A 262 14.25 13.83 11.60
CA GLY A 262 15.22 12.93 12.20
C GLY A 262 14.62 11.63 12.73
N LYS A 263 13.57 11.10 12.12
CA LYS A 263 12.99 9.80 12.51
C LYS A 263 13.88 8.65 12.00
N LEU A 264 13.75 7.45 12.59
CA LEU A 264 14.48 6.25 12.15
C LEU A 264 13.87 5.54 10.93
N PHE A 265 12.61 5.87 10.66
CA PHE A 265 11.76 5.36 9.60
C PHE A 265 10.64 6.37 9.37
N ALA A 266 10.08 6.38 8.17
CA ALA A 266 8.80 7.00 7.86
C ALA A 266 7.66 6.00 8.12
N ALA A 267 6.49 6.47 8.54
CA ALA A 267 5.29 5.67 8.77
C ALA A 267 4.06 6.57 8.75
N HIS A 268 2.86 6.01 8.57
CA HIS A 268 1.65 6.80 8.74
C HIS A 268 1.42 7.18 10.20
N VAL A 269 0.97 8.43 10.38
CA VAL A 269 0.74 9.05 11.69
C VAL A 269 -0.60 9.78 11.68
N THR A 270 -1.13 10.10 12.86
CA THR A 270 -2.34 10.92 12.97
C THR A 270 -1.93 12.33 13.38
N VAL A 271 -1.65 13.22 12.42
CA VAL A 271 -1.21 14.60 12.66
C VAL A 271 -2.04 15.62 11.88
N GLY A 272 -2.04 16.87 12.34
CA GLY A 272 -2.76 17.97 11.68
C GLY A 272 -2.04 18.51 10.43
N PRO A 273 -2.73 19.21 9.52
CA PRO A 273 -2.20 19.69 8.23
C PRO A 273 -1.18 20.84 8.33
N MET A 274 -0.72 21.18 9.54
CA MET A 274 0.32 22.17 9.84
C MET A 274 1.54 21.55 10.52
N ASP A 275 1.53 20.24 10.74
CA ASP A 275 2.63 19.49 11.34
C ASP A 275 3.75 19.23 10.32
N PRO A 276 5.04 19.17 10.72
CA PRO A 276 6.13 18.76 9.84
C PRO A 276 5.91 17.40 9.16
N LEU A 277 5.18 16.48 9.80
CA LEU A 277 4.83 15.15 9.28
C LEU A 277 3.47 15.13 8.56
N ALA A 278 2.91 16.27 8.13
CA ALA A 278 1.61 16.33 7.47
C ALA A 278 1.52 15.43 6.21
N SER A 279 2.61 15.26 5.44
CA SER A 279 2.68 14.33 4.31
C SER A 279 2.59 12.85 4.70
N CYS A 280 2.76 12.52 5.98
CA CYS A 280 2.59 11.18 6.53
C CYS A 280 1.20 10.95 7.16
N SER A 281 0.30 11.95 7.16
CA SER A 281 -0.95 11.85 7.92
C SER A 281 -1.98 10.94 7.26
N TRP A 282 -2.45 9.89 7.95
CA TRP A 282 -3.43 8.90 7.42
C TRP A 282 -4.61 9.54 6.66
N VAL A 283 -5.13 10.66 7.18
CA VAL A 283 -6.31 11.38 6.66
C VAL A 283 -6.06 12.01 5.29
N THR A 284 -4.81 12.35 4.98
CA THR A 284 -4.39 12.68 3.61
C THR A 284 -3.92 11.43 2.88
N SER A 285 -3.15 10.56 3.51
CA SER A 285 -2.23 9.70 2.79
C SER A 285 -2.77 8.38 2.27
N HIS A 286 -4.00 7.96 2.61
CA HIS A 286 -4.69 6.89 1.85
C HIS A 286 -5.59 7.53 0.79
N ALA A 287 -6.52 8.40 1.19
CA ALA A 287 -7.43 9.11 0.28
C ALA A 287 -6.75 10.03 -0.76
N VAL A 288 -5.45 10.31 -0.63
CA VAL A 288 -4.59 10.93 -1.66
C VAL A 288 -3.23 10.24 -1.82
N GLU A 289 -3.06 8.95 -1.43
CA GLU A 289 -1.75 8.24 -1.45
C GLU A 289 -1.02 8.45 -2.77
N PHE A 290 -1.81 8.29 -3.84
CA PHE A 290 -1.34 8.37 -5.20
C PHE A 290 -1.66 9.72 -5.88
N GLY A 291 -2.47 10.58 -5.26
CA GLY A 291 -2.97 11.79 -5.92
C GLY A 291 -4.21 12.36 -5.25
N ASN A 292 -4.30 13.70 -5.17
CA ASN A 292 -5.52 14.38 -4.74
C ASN A 292 -6.45 14.59 -5.95
N PRO A 293 -7.55 13.83 -6.13
CA PRO A 293 -8.42 13.98 -7.30
C PRO A 293 -9.20 15.30 -7.34
N ASN A 294 -9.21 16.05 -6.23
CA ASN A 294 -9.81 17.38 -6.10
C ASN A 294 -8.75 18.50 -6.15
N ALA A 295 -7.52 18.20 -6.54
CA ALA A 295 -6.50 19.21 -6.79
C ALA A 295 -6.97 20.23 -7.85
N PRO A 296 -6.80 21.54 -7.62
CA PRO A 296 -7.14 22.57 -8.60
C PRO A 296 -6.14 22.65 -9.78
N ASP A 297 -5.10 21.81 -9.76
CA ASP A 297 -4.03 21.71 -10.74
C ASP A 297 -3.66 20.22 -10.90
N PRO A 298 -3.70 19.63 -12.11
CA PRO A 298 -3.28 18.24 -12.32
C PRO A 298 -1.77 18.03 -12.11
N GLU A 299 -0.95 19.09 -12.15
CA GLU A 299 0.48 19.05 -11.83
C GLU A 299 0.75 19.02 -10.29
N THR A 300 -0.20 18.54 -9.48
CA THR A 300 0.10 18.27 -8.06
C THR A 300 1.24 17.26 -7.90
N PRO A 301 2.10 17.41 -6.87
CA PRO A 301 3.22 16.50 -6.64
C PRO A 301 2.79 15.04 -6.57
N ASP A 302 1.64 14.76 -5.95
CA ASP A 302 1.18 13.40 -5.65
C ASP A 302 0.81 12.60 -6.91
N THR A 303 -0.02 13.16 -7.80
CA THR A 303 -0.38 12.55 -9.10
C THR A 303 0.87 12.32 -9.95
N LEU A 304 1.74 13.32 -10.05
CA LEU A 304 2.98 13.18 -10.82
C LEU A 304 3.95 12.16 -10.20
N ARG A 305 3.98 12.04 -8.86
CA ARG A 305 4.81 11.07 -8.11
C ARG A 305 4.33 9.64 -8.37
N THR A 306 3.02 9.40 -8.40
CA THR A 306 2.43 8.10 -8.80
C THR A 306 2.74 7.75 -10.24
N PHE A 307 2.58 8.71 -11.16
CA PHE A 307 2.90 8.48 -12.56
C PHE A 307 4.35 8.00 -12.73
N ASN A 308 5.28 8.70 -12.08
CA ASN A 308 6.70 8.29 -12.06
C ASN A 308 6.91 6.95 -11.35
N GLY A 309 6.19 6.66 -10.26
CA GLY A 309 6.24 5.38 -9.54
C GLY A 309 5.83 4.20 -10.40
N ILE A 310 4.74 4.32 -11.17
CA ILE A 310 4.28 3.32 -12.14
C ILE A 310 5.35 3.06 -13.21
N LEU A 311 6.01 4.12 -13.72
CA LEU A 311 7.12 3.96 -14.67
C LEU A 311 8.34 3.26 -14.04
N VAL A 312 8.66 3.55 -12.78
CA VAL A 312 9.76 2.91 -12.04
C VAL A 312 9.47 1.43 -11.76
N VAL A 313 8.23 1.07 -11.43
CA VAL A 313 7.77 -0.33 -11.33
C VAL A 313 7.85 -1.04 -12.68
N TYR A 314 7.50 -0.36 -13.77
CA TYR A 314 7.59 -0.92 -15.12
C TYR A 314 9.04 -1.17 -15.58
N ASP A 315 9.94 -0.21 -15.34
CA ASP A 315 11.38 -0.38 -15.62
C ASP A 315 11.98 -1.52 -14.77
N ALA A 316 11.53 -1.70 -13.52
CA ALA A 316 11.95 -2.82 -12.67
C ALA A 316 11.47 -4.18 -13.20
N LEU A 317 10.24 -4.28 -13.71
CA LEU A 317 9.71 -5.46 -14.39
C LEU A 317 10.52 -5.80 -15.65
N ILE A 318 10.83 -4.80 -16.49
CA ILE A 318 11.66 -4.97 -17.70
C ILE A 318 13.07 -5.44 -17.32
N ALA A 319 13.68 -4.83 -16.29
CA ALA A 319 15.02 -5.19 -15.83
C ALA A 319 15.08 -6.64 -15.31
N TYR A 320 14.13 -7.05 -14.45
CA TYR A 320 14.02 -8.44 -13.98
C TYR A 320 13.82 -9.41 -15.14
N GLY A 321 12.90 -9.09 -16.07
CA GLY A 321 12.63 -9.94 -17.24
C GLY A 321 13.88 -10.16 -18.09
N ALA A 322 14.65 -9.10 -18.35
CA ALA A 322 15.89 -9.16 -19.10
C ALA A 322 17.06 -9.85 -18.37
N GLU A 323 17.15 -9.73 -17.04
CA GLU A 323 18.20 -10.38 -16.22
C GLU A 323 17.94 -11.87 -16.03
N THR A 324 16.67 -12.28 -15.89
CA THR A 324 16.27 -13.67 -15.65
C THR A 324 15.94 -14.46 -16.92
N GLY A 325 15.63 -13.78 -18.02
CA GLY A 325 15.15 -14.42 -19.26
C GLY A 325 13.73 -14.99 -19.17
N ARG A 326 12.94 -14.58 -18.17
CA ARG A 326 11.53 -15.00 -17.97
C ARG A 326 10.53 -14.32 -18.91
N ASN A 327 10.93 -13.27 -19.62
CA ASN A 327 10.04 -12.57 -20.53
C ASN A 327 9.72 -13.43 -21.77
N VAL A 328 8.49 -13.96 -21.83
CA VAL A 328 7.95 -14.77 -22.93
C VAL A 328 7.76 -13.92 -24.20
N TYR A 329 7.45 -12.64 -24.02
CA TYR A 329 7.26 -11.66 -25.09
C TYR A 329 8.33 -10.57 -25.03
N LYS A 330 8.41 -9.77 -26.11
CA LYS A 330 9.22 -8.55 -26.10
C LYS A 330 8.48 -7.49 -25.25
N PRO A 331 9.12 -6.85 -24.26
CA PRO A 331 8.52 -5.73 -23.55
C PRO A 331 8.09 -4.62 -24.51
N ILE A 332 6.97 -3.96 -24.22
CA ILE A 332 6.47 -2.82 -24.98
C ILE A 332 7.16 -1.55 -24.47
N PRO A 333 7.95 -0.82 -25.29
CA PRO A 333 8.54 0.45 -24.85
C PRO A 333 7.48 1.46 -24.41
N VAL A 334 7.76 2.30 -23.41
CA VAL A 334 6.79 3.27 -22.88
C VAL A 334 6.38 4.32 -23.92
N ASP A 335 7.31 4.64 -24.83
CA ASP A 335 7.16 5.54 -25.98
C ASP A 335 6.55 4.86 -27.23
N ALA A 336 6.26 3.55 -27.16
CA ALA A 336 5.72 2.79 -28.28
C ALA A 336 4.34 3.28 -28.73
N GLU A 337 4.01 2.97 -29.98
CA GLU A 337 2.72 3.31 -30.64
C GLU A 337 2.40 4.81 -30.66
N GLY A 338 3.39 5.66 -30.38
CA GLY A 338 3.23 7.11 -30.21
C GLY A 338 2.88 7.46 -28.77
N ASN A 339 3.70 7.01 -27.82
CA ASN A 339 3.50 7.16 -26.37
C ASN A 339 2.27 6.45 -25.79
N HIS A 340 1.69 5.42 -26.42
CA HIS A 340 0.38 4.90 -25.98
C HIS A 340 0.38 4.40 -24.52
N ILE A 341 1.44 3.71 -24.06
CA ILE A 341 1.54 3.31 -22.64
C ILE A 341 1.70 4.54 -21.75
N TYR A 342 2.65 5.43 -22.07
CA TYR A 342 2.88 6.66 -21.32
C TYR A 342 1.59 7.49 -21.18
N ASP A 343 0.91 7.76 -22.29
CA ASP A 343 -0.32 8.54 -22.35
C ASP A 343 -1.51 7.82 -21.67
N THR A 344 -1.59 6.49 -21.72
CA THR A 344 -2.64 5.73 -21.01
C THR A 344 -2.41 5.69 -19.51
N VAL A 345 -1.17 5.51 -19.04
CA VAL A 345 -0.84 5.63 -17.61
C VAL A 345 -1.02 7.08 -17.16
N TYR A 346 -0.62 8.07 -17.98
CA TYR A 346 -0.78 9.48 -17.65
C TYR A 346 -2.26 9.86 -17.56
N ALA A 347 -3.10 9.39 -18.50
CA ALA A 347 -4.54 9.60 -18.44
C ALA A 347 -5.18 8.85 -17.27
N PHE A 348 -4.81 7.61 -16.98
CA PHE A 348 -5.27 6.90 -15.77
C PHE A 348 -4.93 7.69 -14.50
N VAL A 349 -3.77 8.35 -14.47
CA VAL A 349 -3.29 9.07 -13.28
C VAL A 349 -3.79 10.53 -13.16
N HIS A 350 -4.08 11.21 -14.27
CA HIS A 350 -4.42 12.64 -14.27
C HIS A 350 -5.84 12.95 -14.77
N ASP A 351 -6.49 12.03 -15.51
CA ASP A 351 -7.90 12.14 -15.86
C ASP A 351 -8.74 11.49 -14.74
N THR A 352 -8.76 12.16 -13.57
CA THR A 352 -9.62 11.87 -12.42
C THR A 352 -11.11 12.15 -12.71
N GLY A 353 -11.47 12.18 -14.00
CA GLY A 353 -12.74 12.63 -14.54
C GLY A 353 -13.92 11.92 -13.89
N LEU A 354 -14.81 12.73 -13.29
CA LEU A 354 -16.12 12.33 -12.81
C LEU A 354 -16.75 11.32 -13.76
N ALA A 355 -17.05 10.11 -13.27
CA ALA A 355 -17.54 8.98 -14.06
C ALA A 355 -19.00 9.13 -14.57
N GLU A 356 -19.39 10.35 -14.96
CA GLU A 356 -20.61 10.64 -15.70
C GLU A 356 -20.54 10.10 -17.17
N SER A 357 -19.38 9.58 -17.60
CA SER A 357 -19.23 8.76 -18.81
C SER A 357 -19.45 7.27 -18.52
N ALA A 358 -20.58 6.73 -18.99
CA ALA A 358 -20.87 5.30 -18.95
C ALA A 358 -19.86 4.46 -19.78
N ASP A 359 -19.19 5.07 -20.76
CA ASP A 359 -18.20 4.44 -21.64
C ASP A 359 -16.74 4.59 -21.15
N GLY A 360 -16.53 5.22 -19.99
CA GLY A 360 -15.21 5.48 -19.39
C GLY A 360 -14.44 4.18 -19.07
N PRO A 361 -13.09 4.23 -19.02
CA PRO A 361 -12.26 3.02 -18.98
C PRO A 361 -12.55 2.11 -17.77
N MET A 362 -12.79 2.66 -16.58
CA MET A 362 -13.09 1.87 -15.38
C MET A 362 -14.48 1.21 -15.43
N ASN A 363 -15.50 1.88 -15.98
CA ASN A 363 -16.85 1.32 -16.15
C ASN A 363 -16.87 0.05 -17.03
N ARG A 364 -15.87 -0.15 -17.89
CA ARG A 364 -15.78 -1.35 -18.76
C ARG A 364 -15.41 -2.62 -18.02
N ARG A 365 -14.86 -2.53 -16.80
CA ARG A 365 -14.63 -3.69 -15.90
C ARG A 365 -15.92 -4.20 -15.23
N ILE A 366 -16.99 -3.39 -15.22
CA ILE A 366 -18.25 -3.68 -14.49
C ILE A 366 -19.36 -4.18 -15.45
N MET A 367 -19.14 -4.11 -16.78
CA MET A 367 -20.14 -4.48 -17.80
C MET A 367 -19.65 -5.52 -18.83
N ALA A 368 -18.61 -6.30 -18.51
CA ALA A 368 -18.01 -7.33 -19.36
C ALA A 368 -17.86 -8.65 -18.62
#